data_AF-A0A2D4NZC3-F1
#
_entry.id   AF-A0A2D4NZC3-F1
#
_cell.length_a   1.000
_cell.length_b   1.000
_cell.length_c   1.000
_cell.angle_alpha   90.00
_cell.angle_beta   90.00
_cell.angle_gamma   90.00
#
_symmetry.space_group_name_H-M   'P 1'
#
loop_
_entity.id
_entity.type
_entity.pdbx_description
1 polymer ?
#
loop_
_entity_poly.entity_id
_entity_poly.type
_entity_poly.pdbx_seq_one_letter_code
_entity_poly.pdbx_strand_id
1 'polypeptide(L)'
;ISNSSDALEKLRHKLVSEGRVLPELRIDLETDKEKCLVAIQDTGIGMNYEELLSNLGTIARSGSKAFLDTLKRQTETSNKIIGQFGVGFYSVFMVANQVEVFSKSAEPDSLGYCWRSDGSFWSSGWN
;
A
#
# COMPACT_ATOMS: atom_id res chain seq x y z
N ILE A 1 -8.42 2.65 -2.79
CA ILE A 1 -9.26 2.82 -1.58
C ILE A 1 -9.10 1.67 -0.59
N SER A 2 -9.51 0.43 -0.88
CA SER A 2 -9.40 -0.68 0.11
C SER A 2 -7.97 -0.91 0.61
N ASN A 3 -6.97 -0.85 -0.28
CA ASN A 3 -5.56 -0.93 0.12
C ASN A 3 -5.14 0.19 1.07
N SER A 4 -5.63 1.41 0.85
CA SER A 4 -5.40 2.55 1.74
C SER A 4 -6.07 2.34 3.11
N SER A 5 -7.29 1.81 3.14
CA SER A 5 -7.95 1.43 4.39
C SER A 5 -7.14 0.39 5.18
N ASP A 6 -6.63 -0.64 4.51
CA ASP A 6 -5.75 -1.63 5.14
C ASP A 6 -4.46 -1.01 5.67
N ALA A 7 -3.86 -0.06 4.95
CA ALA A 7 -2.64 0.63 5.35
C ALA A 7 -2.86 1.49 6.61
N LEU A 8 -3.99 2.20 6.68
CA LEU A 8 -4.38 2.97 7.87
C LEU A 8 -4.65 2.06 9.07
N GLU A 9 -5.34 0.93 8.87
CA GLU A 9 -5.62 -0.01 9.97
C GLU A 9 -4.35 -0.67 10.50
N LYS A 10 -3.38 -1.00 9.63
CA LYS A 10 -2.06 -1.48 10.04
C LYS A 10 -1.32 -0.46 10.89
N LEU A 11 -1.29 0.81 10.47
CA LEU A 11 -0.67 1.89 11.24
C LEU A 11 -1.37 2.08 12.59
N ARG A 12 -2.71 2.12 12.59
CA ARG A 12 -3.52 2.24 13.79
C ARG A 12 -3.21 1.13 14.79
N HIS A 13 -3.21 -0.11 14.33
CA HIS A 13 -2.91 -1.27 15.18
C HIS A 13 -1.51 -1.17 15.78
N LYS A 14 -0.50 -0.84 14.96
CA LYS A 14 0.88 -0.67 15.42
C LYS A 14 0.99 0.39 16.53
N LEU A 15 0.51 1.60 16.27
CA LEU A 15 0.64 2.71 17.21
C LEU A 15 -0.15 2.48 18.51
N VAL A 16 -1.35 1.91 18.43
CA VAL A 16 -2.14 1.55 19.62
C VAL A 16 -1.42 0.49 20.45
N SER A 17 -0.82 -0.52 19.81
CA SER A 17 -0.05 -1.56 20.50
C SER A 17 1.21 -1.02 21.18
N GLU A 18 1.81 0.03 20.60
CA GLU A 18 2.97 0.75 21.16
C GLU A 18 2.57 1.84 22.19
N GLY A 19 1.27 2.06 22.43
CA GLY A 19 0.78 3.13 23.32
C GLY A 19 1.07 4.55 22.79
N ARG A 20 1.25 4.71 21.48
CA ARG A 20 1.57 5.98 20.83
C ARG A 20 0.32 6.72 20.36
N VAL A 21 0.43 8.04 20.27
CA VAL A 21 -0.64 8.90 19.76
C VAL A 21 -0.85 8.64 18.27
N LEU A 22 -2.11 8.48 17.87
CA LEU A 22 -2.49 8.32 16.47
C LEU A 22 -2.40 9.68 15.75
N PRO A 23 -1.72 9.76 14.59
CA PRO A 23 -1.80 10.92 13.73
C PRO A 23 -3.19 10.97 13.04
N GLU A 24 -3.41 12.00 12.23
CA GLU A 24 -4.58 12.05 11.36
C GLU A 24 -4.52 10.93 10.31
N LEU A 25 -5.49 10.01 10.38
CA LEU A 25 -5.65 8.89 9.45
C LEU A 25 -6.67 9.29 8.38
N ARG A 26 -6.23 9.45 7.13
CA ARG A 26 -7.09 9.89 6.03
C ARG A 26 -6.71 9.25 4.69
N ILE A 27 -7.66 9.31 3.77
CA ILE A 27 -7.49 8.94 2.36
C ILE A 27 -7.93 10.14 1.54
N ASP A 28 -7.00 10.70 0.78
CA ASP A 28 -7.22 11.85 -0.08
C ASP A 28 -7.33 11.38 -1.54
N LEU A 29 -8.27 11.96 -2.28
CA LEU A 29 -8.49 11.69 -3.70
C LEU A 29 -8.38 12.99 -4.47
N GLU A 30 -7.47 13.02 -5.44
CA GLU A 30 -7.26 14.18 -6.29
C GLU A 30 -7.38 13.78 -7.76
N THR A 31 -7.89 14.71 -8.57
CA THR A 31 -8.01 14.54 -10.02
C THR A 31 -7.49 15.79 -10.70
N ASP A 32 -6.59 15.61 -11.66
CA ASP A 32 -6.05 16.66 -12.51
C ASP A 32 -6.42 16.35 -13.96
N LYS A 33 -7.39 17.11 -14.48
CA LYS A 33 -7.90 16.90 -15.84
C LYS A 33 -6.89 17.33 -16.91
N GLU A 34 -6.07 18.34 -16.63
CA GLU A 34 -5.08 18.84 -17.60
C GLU A 34 -3.94 17.83 -17.76
N LYS A 35 -3.52 17.21 -16.65
CA LYS A 35 -2.50 16.15 -16.66
C LYS A 35 -3.06 14.74 -16.88
N CYS A 36 -4.37 14.59 -17.01
CA CYS A 36 -5.06 13.29 -17.08
C CYS A 36 -4.65 12.34 -15.93
N LEU A 37 -4.58 12.86 -14.71
CA LEU A 37 -4.06 12.16 -13.54
C LEU A 37 -5.15 11.99 -12.47
N VAL A 38 -5.20 10.80 -11.87
CA VAL A 38 -5.97 10.51 -10.67
C VAL A 38 -4.99 10.06 -9.60
N ALA A 39 -4.95 10.76 -8.46
CA ALA A 39 -4.11 10.41 -7.33
C ALA A 39 -4.96 9.91 -6.15
N ILE A 40 -4.48 8.86 -5.51
CA ILE A 40 -5.02 8.35 -4.25
C ILE A 40 -3.86 8.37 -3.26
N GLN A 41 -4.02 9.10 -2.16
CA GLN A 41 -3.02 9.20 -1.11
C GLN A 41 -3.61 8.75 0.21
N ASP A 42 -2.81 8.08 1.04
CA ASP A 42 -3.17 7.78 2.42
C ASP A 42 -2.02 8.08 3.39
N THR A 43 -2.38 8.27 4.66
CA THR A 43 -1.42 8.49 5.76
C THR A 43 -1.13 7.20 6.53
N GLY A 44 -1.26 6.04 5.86
CA GLY A 44 -1.12 4.72 6.48
C GLY A 44 0.33 4.32 6.76
N ILE A 45 0.51 3.01 6.99
CA ILE A 45 1.81 2.43 7.40
C ILE A 45 2.93 2.64 6.36
N GLY A 46 2.55 2.89 5.10
CA GLY A 46 3.48 3.01 3.98
C GLY A 46 4.19 1.70 3.67
N MET A 47 5.24 1.79 2.86
CA MET A 47 6.08 0.66 2.47
C MET A 47 7.54 1.10 2.41
N ASN A 48 8.44 0.22 2.86
CA ASN A 48 9.87 0.34 2.57
C ASN A 48 10.19 -0.24 1.17
N TYR A 49 11.47 -0.18 0.78
CA TYR A 49 11.94 -0.67 -0.52
C TYR A 49 11.63 -2.15 -0.78
N GLU A 50 11.88 -3.02 0.20
CA GLU A 50 11.65 -4.46 0.08
C GLU A 50 10.15 -4.79 0.00
N GLU A 51 9.33 -4.08 0.75
CA GLU A 51 7.87 -4.19 0.71
C GLU A 51 7.32 -3.73 -0.64
N LEU A 52 7.83 -2.63 -1.22
CA LEU A 52 7.45 -2.19 -2.56
C LEU A 52 7.77 -3.27 -3.61
N LEU A 53 9.00 -3.79 -3.59
CA LEU A 53 9.41 -4.86 -4.51
C LEU A 53 8.57 -6.13 -4.34
N SER A 54 8.35 -6.56 -3.10
CA SER A 54 7.65 -7.82 -2.84
C SER A 54 6.13 -7.71 -3.03
N ASN A 55 5.50 -6.60 -2.64
CA ASN A 55 4.05 -6.43 -2.71
C ASN A 55 3.57 -5.93 -4.07
N LEU A 56 4.36 -5.12 -4.79
CA LEU A 56 3.98 -4.57 -6.11
C LEU A 56 4.73 -5.20 -7.27
N GLY A 57 5.95 -5.70 -7.05
CA GLY A 57 6.76 -6.36 -8.09
C GLY A 57 6.43 -7.84 -8.29
N THR A 58 5.71 -8.49 -7.37
CA THR A 58 5.30 -9.89 -7.49
C THR A 58 3.78 -10.02 -7.52
N ILE A 59 3.24 -10.46 -8.64
CA ILE A 59 1.79 -10.68 -8.78
C ILE A 59 1.32 -11.74 -7.76
N ALA A 60 0.14 -11.49 -7.16
CA ALA A 60 -0.54 -12.37 -6.19
C ALA A 60 0.14 -12.51 -4.82
N ARG A 61 0.99 -11.56 -4.42
CA ARG A 61 1.49 -11.44 -3.03
C ARG A 61 0.75 -10.34 -2.28
N SER A 62 0.14 -10.67 -1.13
CA SER A 62 -0.54 -9.69 -0.26
C SER A 62 0.14 -9.55 1.10
N GLY A 63 0.74 -8.38 1.35
CA GLY A 63 1.18 -8.01 2.70
C GLY A 63 0.04 -7.88 3.71
N SER A 64 -1.19 -7.55 3.28
CA SER A 64 -2.36 -7.50 4.16
C SER A 64 -2.80 -8.88 4.66
N LYS A 65 -2.66 -9.92 3.82
CA LYS A 65 -2.92 -11.30 4.24
C LYS A 65 -1.90 -11.77 5.28
N ALA A 66 -0.61 -11.52 5.05
CA ALA A 66 0.45 -11.87 6.00
C ALA A 66 0.26 -11.18 7.37
N PHE A 67 -0.17 -9.91 7.35
CA PHE A 67 -0.54 -9.18 8.55
C PHE A 67 -1.72 -9.82 9.29
N LEU A 68 -2.80 -10.18 8.58
CA LEU A 68 -3.95 -10.88 9.16
C LEU A 68 -3.58 -12.21 9.82
N ASP A 69 -2.72 -13.01 9.18
CA ASP A 69 -2.28 -14.30 9.73
C ASP A 69 -1.46 -14.12 11.02
N THR A 70 -0.77 -12.97 11.16
CA THR A 70 -0.08 -12.58 12.39
C THR A 70 -1.07 -12.15 13.47
N LEU A 71 -2.11 -11.38 13.12
CA LEU A 71 -3.14 -10.88 14.03
C LEU A 71 -4.09 -11.96 14.57
N LYS A 72 -4.46 -12.96 13.75
CA LYS A 72 -5.32 -14.08 14.21
C LYS A 72 -4.73 -14.84 15.40
N ARG A 73 -3.43 -14.70 15.65
CA ARG A 73 -2.74 -15.27 16.80
C ARG A 73 -2.81 -14.38 18.05
N GLN A 74 -3.30 -13.13 17.94
CA GLN A 74 -3.15 -12.10 18.97
C GLN A 74 -4.43 -11.29 19.31
N THR A 75 -5.36 -10.96 18.39
CA THR A 75 -6.57 -10.13 18.69
C THR A 75 -7.74 -10.23 17.67
N GLU A 76 -8.92 -9.67 17.99
CA GLU A 76 -10.15 -9.53 17.17
C GLU A 76 -10.03 -8.60 15.92
N THR A 77 -8.83 -8.14 15.57
CA THR A 77 -8.60 -7.18 14.47
C THR A 77 -8.85 -7.78 13.07
N SER A 78 -9.23 -9.06 12.98
CA SER A 78 -9.38 -9.80 11.73
C SER A 78 -10.45 -9.25 10.78
N ASN A 79 -11.48 -8.57 11.29
CA ASN A 79 -12.65 -8.21 10.49
C ASN A 79 -12.52 -6.89 9.73
N LYS A 80 -11.41 -6.14 9.91
CA LYS A 80 -11.22 -4.81 9.30
C LYS A 80 -10.30 -4.79 8.08
N ILE A 81 -9.61 -5.89 7.77
CA ILE A 81 -8.68 -5.99 6.63
C ILE A 81 -9.35 -6.63 5.42
N ILE A 82 -9.33 -5.93 4.29
CA ILE A 82 -10.06 -6.27 3.06
C ILE A 82 -9.14 -6.96 2.03
N GLY A 83 -7.91 -6.47 1.86
CA GLY A 83 -7.01 -6.81 0.76
C GLY A 83 -6.32 -8.17 0.87
N GLN A 84 -7.07 -9.28 0.88
CA GLN A 84 -6.50 -10.61 1.16
C GLN A 84 -5.87 -11.33 -0.05
N PHE A 85 -6.20 -10.91 -1.27
CA PHE A 85 -5.84 -11.64 -2.50
C PHE A 85 -4.58 -11.14 -3.21
N GLY A 86 -4.09 -9.93 -2.91
CA GLY A 86 -2.82 -9.43 -3.47
C GLY A 86 -2.84 -9.12 -4.96
N VAL A 87 -4.02 -9.05 -5.57
CA VAL A 87 -4.20 -8.74 -6.99
C VAL A 87 -4.93 -7.41 -7.23
N GLY A 88 -5.61 -6.86 -6.22
CA GLY A 88 -6.47 -5.68 -6.37
C GLY A 88 -5.73 -4.41 -6.80
N PHE A 89 -4.44 -4.28 -6.48
CA PHE A 89 -3.63 -3.15 -6.95
C PHE A 89 -3.56 -3.10 -8.48
N TYR A 90 -3.36 -4.23 -9.15
CA TYR A 90 -3.19 -4.30 -10.60
C TYR A 90 -4.45 -3.95 -11.41
N SER A 91 -5.62 -3.84 -10.76
CA SER A 91 -6.84 -3.32 -11.42
C SER A 91 -6.67 -1.90 -11.95
N VAL A 92 -5.69 -1.14 -11.44
CA VAL A 92 -5.35 0.21 -11.94
C VAL A 92 -4.96 0.20 -13.42
N PHE A 93 -4.33 -0.86 -13.91
CA PHE A 93 -3.90 -0.99 -15.32
C PHE A 93 -5.08 -1.22 -16.29
N MET A 94 -6.30 -1.39 -15.78
CA MET A 94 -7.49 -1.37 -16.64
C MET A 94 -7.81 0.02 -17.18
N VAL A 95 -7.32 1.07 -16.52
CA VAL A 95 -7.66 2.48 -16.83
C VAL A 95 -6.44 3.40 -16.94
N ALA A 96 -5.26 2.96 -16.51
CA ALA A 96 -4.04 3.75 -16.52
C ALA A 96 -2.96 3.12 -17.40
N ASN A 97 -2.33 3.95 -18.24
CA ASN A 97 -1.19 3.55 -19.07
C ASN A 97 0.14 3.55 -18.28
N GLN A 98 0.20 4.28 -17.17
CA GLN A 98 1.35 4.37 -16.29
C GLN A 98 0.86 4.57 -14.86
N VAL A 99 1.55 3.93 -13.92
CA VAL A 99 1.28 4.03 -12.48
C VAL A 99 2.57 4.42 -11.79
N GLU A 100 2.49 5.45 -10.95
CA GLU A 100 3.56 5.84 -10.04
C GLU A 100 3.08 5.69 -8.60
N VAL A 101 3.87 5.03 -7.77
CA VAL A 101 3.61 4.85 -6.34
C VAL A 101 4.75 5.49 -5.57
N PHE A 102 4.44 6.51 -4.80
CA PHE A 102 5.34 7.11 -3.84
C PHE A 102 4.98 6.58 -2.46
N SER A 103 5.95 6.02 -1.74
CA SER A 103 5.69 5.46 -0.42
C SER A 103 6.86 5.67 0.52
N LYS A 104 6.54 5.94 1.78
CA LYS A 104 7.49 6.06 2.88
C LYS A 104 6.94 5.26 4.05
N SER A 105 7.72 4.29 4.55
CA SER A 105 7.32 3.51 5.72
C SER A 105 7.24 4.40 6.97
N ALA A 106 6.32 4.06 7.87
CA ALA A 106 6.19 4.69 9.18
C ALA A 106 7.28 4.25 10.18
N GLU A 107 8.18 3.33 9.81
CA GLU A 107 9.36 3.01 10.63
C GLU A 107 10.28 4.24 10.78
N PRO A 108 10.91 4.43 11.96
CA PRO A 108 11.89 5.49 12.17
C PRO A 108 12.96 5.51 11.09
N ASP A 109 13.41 6.71 10.70
CA ASP A 109 14.49 6.94 9.71
C ASP A 109 14.25 6.34 8.32
N SER A 110 13.03 5.92 8.01
CA SER A 110 12.67 5.41 6.68
C SER A 110 12.81 6.49 5.60
N LEU A 111 13.36 6.10 4.46
CA LEU A 111 13.38 6.91 3.25
C LEU A 111 12.09 6.74 2.44
N GLY A 112 11.77 7.74 1.63
CA GLY A 112 10.71 7.64 0.63
C GLY A 112 11.23 7.01 -0.66
N TYR A 113 10.42 6.18 -1.29
CA TYR A 113 10.73 5.49 -2.54
C TYR A 113 9.65 5.73 -3.57
N CYS A 114 10.05 5.65 -4.85
CA CYS A 114 9.14 5.71 -5.99
C CYS A 114 9.21 4.39 -6.75
N TRP A 115 8.06 3.77 -6.96
CA TRP A 115 7.87 2.63 -7.84
C TRP A 115 7.07 3.07 -9.06
N ARG A 116 7.47 2.63 -10.26
CA ARG A 116 6.80 2.99 -11.51
C ARG A 116 6.63 1.78 -12.41
N SER A 117 5.51 1.72 -13.12
CA SER A 117 5.25 0.68 -14.12
C SER A 117 4.21 1.14 -15.15
N ASP A 118 4.34 0.65 -16.38
CA ASP A 118 3.41 0.80 -17.49
C ASP A 118 2.48 -0.42 -17.66
N GLY A 119 2.59 -1.42 -16.78
CA GLY A 119 1.82 -2.66 -16.86
C GLY A 119 2.39 -3.71 -17.82
N SER A 120 3.52 -3.42 -18.49
CA SER A 120 4.23 -4.37 -19.35
C SER A 120 4.95 -5.43 -18.51
N PHE A 121 4.22 -6.43 -18.03
CA PHE A 121 4.80 -7.64 -17.46
C PHE A 121 5.33 -8.52 -18.61
N TRP A 122 6.44 -8.15 -19.25
CA TRP A 122 7.48 -9.05 -19.76
C TRP A 122 8.56 -8.34 -20.61
N SER A 123 9.80 -8.73 -20.31
CA SER A 123 11.04 -8.67 -21.09
C SER A 123 12.02 -7.49 -20.88
N SER A 124 13.17 -7.88 -20.31
CA SER A 124 14.52 -7.29 -20.39
C SER A 124 14.80 -5.96 -19.71
N GLY A 125 15.70 -6.03 -18.73
CA GLY A 125 16.68 -4.98 -18.48
C GLY A 125 16.40 -4.14 -17.25
N TRP A 126 16.97 -4.59 -16.13
CA TRP A 126 17.46 -3.67 -15.13
C TRP A 126 18.36 -2.63 -15.81
N ASN A 127 18.00 -1.35 -15.70
CA ASN A 127 18.90 -0.22 -15.89
C ASN A 127 18.80 0.66 -14.66
#